data_AF-A0A9E6A661-F1
#
_entry.id   AF-A0A9E6A661-F1
#
_cell.length_a   1.000
_cell.length_b   1.000
_cell.length_c   1.000
_cell.angle_alpha   90.00
_cell.angle_beta   90.00
_cell.angle_gamma   90.00
#
_symmetry.space_group_name_H-M   'P 1'
#
loop_
_entity.id
_entity.type
_entity.pdbx_description
1 polymer ?
#
loop_
_entity_poly.entity_id
_entity_poly.type
_entity_poly.pdbx_seq_one_letter_code
_entity_poly.pdbx_strand_id
1 'polypeptide(L)'
;MIDQIYRNILDTLDAYIVMVNDEGKITYTNQAWVDLAVELGSSTDVSWLGKSYFDCCSILQIDSKRFKADYQREFEAMLQGAKNEFVIEFPSSTLDEKVWLKLTANLIEYNQTRYVLLNHTNVIERKNADEEIQSLTLQDPDTGLANVKGFKAFYENEWQRSMRSRSPVGLLVSQLDAVPTNDQDSYLVAEVFSSHARRACDLACVLKDNQFALVLGQISNISCDMIASDIYNEISLLNLQGHDGSQININIGFSSTTPTLIDHSDMLFNAATMALDKAKTSTESKITSHCPTIVFKPEQFAKG
;
A
#
# COMPACT_ATOMS: atom_id res chain seq x y z
N MET A 1 -22.24 -34.50 -24.67
CA MET A 1 -20.91 -34.55 -25.31
C MET A 1 -20.28 -33.16 -25.36
N ILE A 2 -20.99 -32.14 -25.85
CA ILE A 2 -20.52 -30.73 -25.87
C ILE A 2 -20.29 -30.17 -24.44
N ASP A 3 -21.19 -30.41 -23.49
CA ASP A 3 -21.03 -29.95 -22.11
C ASP A 3 -19.81 -30.54 -21.38
N GLN A 4 -19.41 -31.76 -21.75
CA GLN A 4 -18.23 -32.41 -21.17
C GLN A 4 -16.94 -31.79 -21.71
N ILE A 5 -16.93 -31.43 -23.00
CA ILE A 5 -15.78 -30.76 -23.63
C ILE A 5 -15.56 -29.38 -23.00
N TYR A 6 -16.62 -28.59 -22.81
CA TYR A 6 -16.50 -27.28 -22.17
C TYR A 6 -16.03 -27.36 -20.71
N ARG A 7 -16.54 -28.32 -19.92
CA ARG A 7 -16.03 -28.55 -18.56
C ARG A 7 -14.56 -28.89 -18.57
N ASN A 8 -14.16 -29.86 -19.40
CA ASN A 8 -12.76 -30.26 -19.51
C ASN A 8 -11.85 -29.10 -19.94
N ILE A 9 -12.32 -28.19 -20.82
CA ILE A 9 -11.56 -26.98 -21.18
C ILE A 9 -11.39 -26.07 -19.96
N LEU A 10 -12.46 -25.79 -19.22
CA LEU A 10 -12.41 -24.93 -18.03
C LEU A 10 -11.56 -25.53 -16.91
N ASP A 11 -11.52 -26.85 -16.80
CA ASP A 11 -10.70 -27.59 -15.83
C ASP A 11 -9.21 -27.61 -16.19
N THR A 12 -8.83 -27.29 -17.44
CA THR A 12 -7.42 -27.14 -17.86
C THR A 12 -6.85 -25.75 -17.65
N LEU A 13 -7.67 -24.78 -17.23
CA LEU A 13 -7.23 -23.41 -17.00
C LEU A 13 -6.66 -23.28 -15.58
N ASP A 14 -5.50 -22.64 -15.45
CA ASP A 14 -4.87 -22.31 -14.16
C ASP A 14 -5.61 -21.19 -13.38
N ALA A 15 -6.73 -20.71 -13.94
CA ALA A 15 -7.57 -19.69 -13.34
C ALA A 15 -8.64 -20.31 -12.43
N TYR A 16 -8.97 -19.66 -11.32
CA TYR A 16 -10.02 -20.14 -10.43
C TYR A 16 -11.39 -19.63 -10.89
N ILE A 17 -12.18 -20.53 -11.45
CA ILE A 17 -13.43 -20.20 -12.13
C ILE A 17 -14.62 -20.66 -11.28
N VAL A 18 -15.53 -19.73 -11.03
CA VAL A 18 -16.79 -19.97 -10.33
C VAL A 18 -17.91 -19.35 -11.14
N MET A 19 -19.01 -20.06 -11.32
CA MET A 19 -20.24 -19.51 -11.89
C MET A 19 -21.29 -19.43 -10.79
N VAL A 20 -21.99 -18.30 -10.72
CA VAL A 20 -23.10 -18.09 -9.80
C VAL A 20 -24.39 -17.74 -10.54
N ASN A 21 -25.53 -18.02 -9.93
CA ASN A 21 -26.83 -17.51 -10.39
C ASN A 21 -27.07 -16.06 -9.91
N ASP A 22 -28.23 -15.51 -10.21
CA ASP A 22 -28.71 -14.20 -9.78
C ASP A 22 -28.87 -14.04 -8.26
N GLU A 23 -28.97 -15.14 -7.51
CA GLU A 23 -28.93 -15.16 -6.05
C GLU A 23 -27.50 -15.21 -5.47
N GLY A 24 -26.46 -15.26 -6.31
CA GLY A 24 -25.07 -15.40 -5.87
C GLY A 24 -24.69 -16.81 -5.39
N LYS A 25 -25.52 -17.81 -5.69
CA LYS A 25 -25.26 -19.22 -5.38
C LYS A 25 -24.47 -19.88 -6.49
N ILE A 26 -23.48 -20.68 -6.11
CA ILE A 26 -22.58 -21.38 -7.03
C ILE A 26 -23.34 -22.43 -7.85
N THR A 27 -23.23 -22.35 -9.16
CA THR A 27 -23.78 -23.30 -10.13
C THR A 27 -22.69 -24.13 -10.82
N TYR A 28 -21.43 -23.66 -10.79
CA TYR A 28 -20.28 -24.38 -11.32
C TYR A 28 -18.97 -23.89 -10.70
N THR A 29 -17.99 -24.79 -10.58
CA THR A 29 -16.59 -24.49 -10.25
C THR A 29 -15.70 -25.38 -11.12
N ASN A 30 -14.54 -24.87 -11.55
CA ASN A 30 -13.55 -25.71 -12.24
C ASN A 30 -12.64 -26.47 -11.27
N GLN A 31 -11.81 -27.38 -11.80
CA GLN A 31 -10.89 -28.17 -10.99
C GLN A 31 -9.89 -27.31 -10.19
N ALA A 32 -9.34 -26.24 -10.78
CA ALA A 32 -8.41 -25.35 -10.10
C ALA A 32 -9.02 -24.72 -8.82
N TRP A 33 -10.31 -24.37 -8.84
CA TRP A 33 -11.01 -23.87 -7.64
C TRP A 33 -11.13 -24.94 -6.55
N VAL A 34 -11.40 -26.19 -6.94
CA VAL A 34 -11.49 -27.32 -6.00
C VAL A 34 -10.12 -27.59 -5.36
N ASP A 35 -9.07 -27.60 -6.16
CA ASP A 35 -7.70 -27.83 -5.69
C ASP A 35 -7.27 -26.75 -4.69
N LEU A 36 -7.56 -25.47 -4.98
CA LEU A 36 -7.30 -24.36 -4.06
C LEU A 36 -8.03 -24.53 -2.72
N ALA A 37 -9.29 -24.95 -2.76
CA ALA A 37 -10.04 -25.14 -1.52
C ALA A 37 -9.48 -26.30 -0.67
N VAL A 38 -8.97 -27.36 -1.31
CA VAL A 38 -8.28 -28.46 -0.62
C VAL A 38 -6.96 -28.00 0.00
N GLU A 39 -6.18 -27.21 -0.74
CA GLU A 39 -4.93 -26.59 -0.23
C GLU A 39 -5.17 -25.73 1.00
N LEU A 40 -6.28 -24.97 1.00
CA LEU A 40 -6.70 -24.13 2.12
C LEU A 40 -7.41 -24.90 3.26
N GLY A 41 -7.40 -26.24 3.21
CA GLY A 41 -7.85 -27.11 4.31
C GLY A 41 -9.30 -27.57 4.24
N SER A 42 -9.99 -27.42 3.09
CA SER A 42 -11.31 -28.00 2.88
C SER A 42 -11.21 -29.51 2.62
N SER A 43 -12.22 -30.27 3.06
CA SER A 43 -12.31 -31.70 2.74
C SER A 43 -12.70 -31.90 1.27
N THR A 44 -12.13 -32.91 0.61
CA THR A 44 -12.34 -33.23 -0.81
C THR A 44 -13.79 -33.54 -1.20
N ASP A 45 -14.65 -33.87 -0.24
CA ASP A 45 -16.06 -34.25 -0.48
C ASP A 45 -17.05 -33.07 -0.41
N VAL A 46 -16.56 -31.83 -0.32
CA VAL A 46 -17.45 -30.65 -0.25
C VAL A 46 -18.00 -30.32 -1.64
N SER A 47 -19.30 -30.49 -1.83
CA SER A 47 -20.00 -29.89 -2.96
C SER A 47 -20.16 -28.38 -2.76
N TRP A 48 -19.66 -27.60 -3.71
CA TRP A 48 -19.82 -26.14 -3.77
C TRP A 48 -21.18 -25.71 -4.31
N LEU A 49 -21.86 -26.60 -5.03
CA LEU A 49 -23.11 -26.30 -5.71
C LEU A 49 -24.20 -25.85 -4.71
N GLY A 50 -24.85 -24.74 -5.02
CA GLY A 50 -25.92 -24.14 -4.23
C GLY A 50 -25.45 -23.35 -3.01
N LYS A 51 -24.17 -23.38 -2.65
CA LYS A 51 -23.60 -22.54 -1.59
C LYS A 51 -23.44 -21.10 -2.07
N SER A 52 -23.48 -20.15 -1.14
CA SER A 52 -23.18 -18.76 -1.47
C SER A 52 -21.70 -18.64 -1.83
N TYR A 53 -21.38 -17.90 -2.89
CA TYR A 53 -19.98 -17.55 -3.19
C TYR A 53 -19.30 -16.84 -1.99
N PHE A 54 -20.06 -16.08 -1.20
CA PHE A 54 -19.54 -15.45 0.01
C PHE A 54 -19.17 -16.43 1.12
N ASP A 55 -19.82 -17.60 1.20
CA ASP A 55 -19.45 -18.65 2.15
C ASP A 55 -18.09 -19.26 1.80
N CYS A 56 -17.59 -19.03 0.59
CA CYS A 56 -16.27 -19.46 0.16
C CYS A 56 -15.18 -18.43 0.48
N CYS A 57 -15.54 -17.16 0.71
CA CYS A 57 -14.58 -16.11 1.05
C CYS A 57 -13.87 -16.35 2.39
N SER A 58 -14.51 -17.06 3.32
CA SER A 58 -13.89 -17.52 4.57
C SER A 58 -12.78 -18.54 4.33
N ILE A 59 -12.88 -19.34 3.27
CA ILE A 59 -11.88 -20.36 2.89
C ILE A 59 -10.71 -19.70 2.17
N LEU A 60 -10.99 -18.73 1.29
CA LEU A 60 -9.96 -17.91 0.63
C LEU A 60 -9.23 -16.95 1.59
N GLN A 61 -9.54 -16.98 2.89
CA GLN A 61 -9.01 -16.06 3.90
C GLN A 61 -9.13 -14.58 3.50
N ILE A 62 -10.17 -14.24 2.73
CA ILE A 62 -10.45 -12.87 2.30
C ILE A 62 -11.13 -12.16 3.46
N ASP A 63 -10.32 -11.75 4.44
CA ASP A 63 -10.78 -10.97 5.58
C ASP A 63 -10.76 -9.47 5.27
N SER A 64 -11.54 -9.05 4.27
CA SER A 64 -11.76 -7.62 4.04
C SER A 64 -13.26 -7.32 3.91
N LYS A 65 -13.80 -6.66 4.93
CA LYS A 65 -15.14 -6.03 4.89
C LYS A 65 -15.32 -5.19 3.62
N ARG A 66 -14.23 -4.58 3.14
CA ARG A 66 -14.15 -3.82 1.90
C ARG A 66 -14.46 -4.66 0.66
N PHE A 67 -13.81 -5.81 0.47
CA PHE A 67 -14.08 -6.68 -0.69
C PHE A 67 -15.55 -7.09 -0.75
N LYS A 68 -16.14 -7.48 0.40
CA LYS A 68 -17.55 -7.86 0.46
C LYS A 68 -18.48 -6.71 0.04
N ALA A 69 -18.21 -5.50 0.55
CA ALA A 69 -18.99 -4.32 0.22
C ALA A 69 -18.86 -3.93 -1.26
N ASP A 70 -17.64 -3.93 -1.80
CA ASP A 70 -17.36 -3.62 -3.20
C ASP A 70 -18.02 -4.67 -4.11
N TYR A 71 -17.78 -5.97 -3.90
CA TYR A 71 -18.41 -7.03 -4.69
C TYR A 71 -19.93 -6.91 -4.69
N GLN A 72 -20.55 -6.71 -3.52
CA GLN A 72 -22.00 -6.67 -3.43
C GLN A 72 -22.59 -5.49 -4.21
N ARG A 73 -22.01 -4.30 -4.06
CA ARG A 73 -22.38 -3.13 -4.86
C ARG A 73 -22.22 -3.42 -6.35
N GLU A 74 -21.09 -4.00 -6.74
CA GLU A 74 -20.81 -4.23 -8.15
C GLU A 74 -21.75 -5.30 -8.76
N PHE A 75 -22.02 -6.37 -8.02
CA PHE A 75 -22.89 -7.48 -8.40
C PHE A 75 -24.35 -7.04 -8.54
N GLU A 76 -24.87 -6.26 -7.59
CA GLU A 76 -26.23 -5.71 -7.66
C GLU A 76 -26.41 -4.80 -8.88
N ALA A 77 -25.44 -3.92 -9.16
CA ALA A 77 -25.45 -3.07 -10.34
C ALA A 77 -25.44 -3.89 -11.65
N MET A 78 -24.72 -5.01 -11.68
CA MET A 78 -24.72 -5.92 -12.83
C MET A 78 -26.08 -6.59 -13.03
N LEU A 79 -26.72 -7.09 -11.97
CA LEU A 79 -28.04 -7.71 -12.05
C LEU A 79 -29.15 -6.74 -12.45
N GLN A 80 -29.03 -5.47 -12.04
CA GLN A 80 -29.93 -4.39 -12.47
C GLN A 80 -29.72 -3.96 -13.94
N GLY A 81 -28.72 -4.52 -14.63
CA GLY A 81 -28.41 -4.22 -16.02
C GLY A 81 -27.67 -2.89 -16.23
N ALA A 82 -27.09 -2.31 -15.16
CA ALA A 82 -26.28 -1.10 -15.29
C ALA A 82 -24.92 -1.37 -15.95
N LYS A 83 -24.45 -2.62 -15.91
CA LYS A 83 -23.19 -3.09 -16.51
C LYS A 83 -23.18 -4.60 -16.72
N ASN A 84 -22.27 -5.08 -17.57
CA ASN A 84 -22.12 -6.50 -17.89
C ASN A 84 -20.80 -7.11 -17.38
N GLU A 85 -19.90 -6.28 -16.86
CA GLU A 85 -18.62 -6.71 -16.31
C GLU A 85 -18.21 -5.85 -15.10
N PHE A 86 -17.41 -6.41 -14.19
CA PHE A 86 -16.68 -5.64 -13.19
C PHE A 86 -15.36 -6.33 -12.83
N VAL A 87 -14.42 -5.54 -12.29
CA VAL A 87 -13.10 -6.00 -11.85
C VAL A 87 -12.86 -5.50 -10.44
N ILE A 88 -12.37 -6.37 -9.56
CA ILE A 88 -11.93 -6.01 -8.20
C ILE A 88 -10.57 -6.65 -7.98
N GLU A 89 -9.59 -5.83 -7.60
CA GLU A 89 -8.28 -6.29 -7.18
C GLU A 89 -8.15 -6.18 -5.65
N PHE A 90 -7.68 -7.24 -4.99
CA PHE A 90 -7.58 -7.27 -3.54
C PHE A 90 -6.42 -8.15 -3.06
N PRO A 91 -5.79 -7.81 -1.92
CA PRO A 91 -4.83 -8.68 -1.27
C PRO A 91 -5.55 -9.88 -0.63
N SER A 92 -4.93 -11.06 -0.73
CA SER A 92 -5.33 -12.30 -0.08
C SER A 92 -4.12 -12.92 0.62
N SER A 93 -4.36 -13.75 1.63
CA SER A 93 -3.29 -14.53 2.26
C SER A 93 -3.56 -16.00 2.01
N THR A 94 -2.58 -16.75 1.50
CA THR A 94 -2.54 -18.20 1.68
C THR A 94 -1.85 -18.50 3.02
N LEU A 95 -1.81 -19.77 3.42
CA LEU A 95 -1.09 -20.19 4.64
C LEU A 95 0.39 -19.77 4.64
N ASP A 96 1.01 -19.66 3.46
CA ASP A 96 2.45 -19.42 3.32
C ASP A 96 2.81 -18.05 2.71
N GLU A 97 1.94 -17.40 1.92
CA GLU A 97 2.30 -16.16 1.20
C GLU A 97 1.16 -15.12 1.08
N LYS A 98 1.54 -13.85 0.95
CA LYS A 98 0.62 -12.78 0.51
C LYS A 98 0.49 -12.85 -1.00
N VAL A 99 -0.74 -13.05 -1.49
CA VAL A 99 -1.07 -13.06 -2.91
C VAL A 99 -1.96 -11.87 -3.27
N TRP A 100 -1.81 -11.35 -4.48
CA TRP A 100 -2.71 -10.31 -5.00
C TRP A 100 -3.64 -10.94 -6.03
N LEU A 101 -4.95 -10.93 -5.74
CA LEU A 101 -5.95 -11.53 -6.60
C LEU A 101 -6.70 -10.46 -7.37
N LYS A 102 -6.94 -10.74 -8.65
CA LYS A 102 -7.85 -10.00 -9.52
C LYS A 102 -9.09 -10.86 -9.76
N LEU A 103 -10.22 -10.42 -9.25
CA LEU A 103 -11.55 -10.94 -9.58
C LEU A 103 -12.09 -10.21 -10.79
N THR A 104 -12.44 -10.96 -11.84
CA THR A 104 -13.21 -10.46 -12.98
C THR A 104 -14.56 -11.16 -13.01
N ALA A 105 -15.63 -10.40 -13.11
CA ALA A 105 -16.99 -10.91 -13.21
C ALA A 105 -17.60 -10.56 -14.56
N ASN A 106 -18.18 -11.53 -15.24
CA ASN A 106 -18.85 -11.33 -16.53
C ASN A 106 -20.27 -11.90 -16.49
N LEU A 107 -21.24 -11.11 -16.94
CA LEU A 107 -22.62 -11.57 -17.08
C LEU A 107 -22.76 -12.49 -18.31
N ILE A 108 -23.39 -13.64 -18.12
CA ILE A 108 -23.71 -14.61 -19.15
C ILE A 108 -25.22 -14.84 -19.13
N GLU A 109 -25.85 -14.77 -20.29
CA GLU A 109 -27.27 -15.11 -20.44
C GLU A 109 -27.39 -16.41 -21.25
N TYR A 110 -28.07 -17.39 -20.67
CA TYR A 110 -28.34 -18.67 -21.33
C TYR A 110 -29.75 -19.13 -21.01
N ASN A 111 -30.55 -19.44 -22.05
CA ASN A 111 -31.95 -19.85 -21.92
C ASN A 111 -32.77 -18.91 -21.00
N GLN A 112 -32.66 -17.59 -21.18
CA GLN A 112 -33.34 -16.57 -20.36
C GLN A 112 -32.96 -16.58 -18.88
N THR A 113 -31.94 -17.34 -18.50
CA THR A 113 -31.36 -17.34 -17.14
C THR A 113 -30.04 -16.58 -17.16
N ARG A 114 -29.85 -15.72 -16.16
CA ARG A 114 -28.61 -14.95 -15.99
C ARG A 114 -27.66 -15.69 -15.04
N TYR A 115 -26.40 -15.73 -15.42
CA TYR A 115 -25.30 -16.26 -14.65
C TYR A 115 -24.18 -15.23 -14.59
N VAL A 116 -23.39 -15.25 -13.54
CA VAL A 116 -22.18 -14.45 -13.44
C VAL A 116 -20.99 -15.38 -13.36
N LEU A 117 -20.09 -15.26 -14.33
CA LEU A 117 -18.82 -15.98 -14.36
C LEU A 117 -17.77 -15.15 -13.64
N LEU A 118 -17.30 -15.68 -12.51
CA LEU A 118 -16.25 -15.13 -11.68
C LEU A 118 -14.93 -15.84 -12.01
N ASN A 119 -13.91 -15.06 -12.32
CA ASN A 119 -12.56 -15.52 -12.59
C ASN A 119 -11.59 -14.86 -11.62
N HIS A 120 -10.83 -15.66 -10.87
CA HIS A 120 -9.77 -15.17 -9.99
C HIS A 120 -8.42 -15.51 -10.60
N THR A 121 -7.59 -14.49 -10.75
CA THR A 121 -6.22 -14.63 -11.26
C THR A 121 -5.23 -14.03 -10.28
N ASN A 122 -4.10 -14.70 -10.07
CA ASN A 122 -2.99 -14.14 -9.34
C ASN A 122 -2.29 -13.10 -10.22
N VAL A 123 -2.16 -11.87 -9.74
CA VAL A 123 -1.52 -10.76 -10.47
C VAL A 123 -0.28 -10.23 -9.76
N ILE A 124 0.30 -11.00 -8.83
CA ILE A 124 1.47 -10.59 -8.06
C ILE A 124 2.68 -10.29 -8.95
N GLU A 125 2.95 -11.12 -9.98
CA GLU A 125 4.08 -10.88 -10.88
C GLU A 125 3.92 -9.59 -11.68
N ARG A 126 2.71 -9.31 -12.16
CA ARG A 126 2.40 -8.05 -12.84
C ARG A 126 2.57 -6.86 -11.89
N LYS A 127 2.07 -6.96 -10.64
CA LYS A 127 2.25 -5.93 -9.61
C LYS A 127 3.73 -5.68 -9.34
N ASN A 128 4.52 -6.73 -9.18
CA ASN A 128 5.97 -6.62 -8.97
C ASN A 128 6.68 -6.01 -10.17
N ALA A 129 6.29 -6.35 -11.40
CA ALA A 129 6.84 -5.76 -12.61
C ALA A 129 6.45 -4.27 -12.76
N ASP A 130 5.19 -3.93 -12.45
CA ASP A 130 4.73 -2.54 -12.42
C ASP A 130 5.49 -1.73 -11.36
N GLU A 131 5.70 -2.28 -10.16
CA GLU A 131 6.56 -1.71 -9.11
C GLU A 131 8.02 -1.59 -9.55
N GLU A 132 8.56 -2.59 -10.27
CA GLU A 132 9.93 -2.57 -10.79
C GLU A 132 10.09 -1.48 -11.86
N ILE A 133 9.11 -1.32 -12.76
CA ILE A 133 9.06 -0.24 -13.76
C ILE A 133 8.93 1.13 -13.06
N GLN A 134 8.05 1.26 -12.07
CA GLN A 134 7.96 2.47 -11.24
C GLN A 134 9.24 2.71 -10.45
N SER A 135 10.01 1.66 -10.13
CA SER A 135 11.32 1.81 -9.52
C SER A 135 12.38 2.29 -10.52
N LEU A 136 12.15 2.21 -11.83
CA LEU A 136 13.05 2.82 -12.83
C LEU A 136 12.91 4.35 -12.82
N THR A 137 11.77 4.89 -12.40
CA THR A 137 11.61 6.32 -12.14
C THR A 137 12.11 6.67 -10.73
N LEU A 138 12.63 7.88 -10.54
CA LEU A 138 13.00 8.40 -9.20
C LEU A 138 11.82 9.12 -8.53
N GLN A 139 10.67 9.17 -9.21
CA GLN A 139 9.46 9.86 -8.78
C GLN A 139 8.32 8.87 -8.55
N ASP A 140 7.46 9.22 -7.61
CA ASP A 140 6.19 8.61 -7.32
C ASP A 140 5.13 9.10 -8.33
N PRO A 141 4.40 8.20 -9.00
CA PRO A 141 3.50 8.57 -10.10
C PRO A 141 2.26 9.34 -9.61
N ASP A 142 1.81 9.11 -8.38
CA ASP A 142 0.57 9.67 -7.85
C ASP A 142 0.78 11.08 -7.30
N THR A 143 1.94 11.33 -6.70
CA THR A 143 2.26 12.61 -6.04
C THR A 143 3.26 13.48 -6.79
N GLY A 144 4.04 12.90 -7.73
CA GLY A 144 5.15 13.58 -8.40
C GLY A 144 6.37 13.85 -7.52
N LEU A 145 6.32 13.51 -6.23
CA LEU A 145 7.46 13.58 -5.31
C LEU A 145 8.48 12.48 -5.63
N ALA A 146 9.66 12.51 -4.99
CA ALA A 146 10.57 11.39 -5.13
C ALA A 146 9.99 10.11 -4.50
N ASN A 147 10.25 8.95 -5.10
CA ASN A 147 9.92 7.66 -4.49
C ASN A 147 11.04 7.20 -3.54
N VAL A 148 10.87 6.02 -2.92
CA VAL A 148 11.87 5.44 -1.98
C VAL A 148 13.26 5.33 -2.59
N LYS A 149 13.37 5.04 -3.89
CA LYS A 149 14.65 4.93 -4.58
C LYS A 149 15.29 6.31 -4.78
N GLY A 150 14.50 7.30 -5.21
CA GLY A 150 14.91 8.70 -5.29
C GLY A 150 15.39 9.23 -3.95
N PHE A 151 14.64 8.95 -2.88
CA PHE A 151 15.02 9.27 -1.51
C PHE A 151 16.38 8.68 -1.13
N LYS A 152 16.57 7.37 -1.26
CA LYS A 152 17.84 6.71 -0.87
C LYS A 152 19.04 7.29 -1.62
N ALA A 153 18.90 7.49 -2.93
CA ALA A 153 19.96 8.04 -3.76
C ALA A 153 20.32 9.48 -3.36
N PHE A 154 19.32 10.33 -3.13
CA PHE A 154 19.54 11.71 -2.73
C PHE A 154 20.08 11.83 -1.30
N TYR A 155 19.49 11.10 -0.37
CA TYR A 155 19.85 11.12 1.05
C TYR A 155 21.31 10.74 1.27
N GLU A 156 21.78 9.67 0.63
CA GLU A 156 23.18 9.26 0.73
C GLU A 156 24.12 10.30 0.10
N ASN A 157 23.76 10.86 -1.05
CA ASN A 157 24.54 11.93 -1.68
C ASN A 157 24.64 13.19 -0.80
N GLU A 158 23.54 13.62 -0.19
CA GLU A 158 23.50 14.80 0.69
C GLU A 158 24.22 14.54 2.02
N TRP A 159 24.16 13.32 2.55
CA TRP A 159 24.95 12.90 3.72
C TRP A 159 26.45 13.05 3.44
N GLN A 160 26.92 12.48 2.33
CA GLN A 160 28.32 12.56 1.93
C GLN A 160 28.75 14.01 1.63
N ARG A 161 27.86 14.81 1.03
CA ARG A 161 28.10 16.23 0.79
C ARG A 161 28.27 16.99 2.12
N SER A 162 27.34 16.80 3.05
CA SER A 162 27.33 17.45 4.37
C SER A 162 28.56 17.10 5.21
N MET A 163 29.01 15.84 5.14
CA MET A 163 30.27 15.41 5.75
C MET A 163 31.48 16.16 5.17
N ARG A 164 31.55 16.33 3.84
CA ARG A 164 32.64 17.06 3.18
C ARG A 164 32.63 18.56 3.50
N SER A 165 31.46 19.19 3.51
CA SER A 165 31.30 20.62 3.79
C SER A 165 31.26 20.95 5.28
N ARG A 166 31.23 19.95 6.17
CA ARG A 166 31.02 20.12 7.62
C ARG A 166 29.77 20.95 7.92
N SER A 167 28.71 20.71 7.16
CA SER A 167 27.42 21.38 7.31
C SER A 167 26.40 20.40 7.88
N PRO A 168 25.39 20.88 8.63
CA PRO A 168 24.38 20.00 9.18
C PRO A 168 23.41 19.53 8.07
N VAL A 169 22.87 18.33 8.23
CA VAL A 169 21.80 17.76 7.41
C VAL A 169 20.64 17.38 8.33
N GLY A 170 19.43 17.74 7.91
CA GLY A 170 18.19 17.45 8.61
C GLY A 170 17.37 16.42 7.86
N LEU A 171 16.64 15.61 8.60
CA LEU A 171 15.66 14.66 8.08
C LEU A 171 14.38 14.77 8.90
N LEU A 172 13.27 14.97 8.19
CA LEU A 172 11.92 14.82 8.74
C LEU A 172 11.31 13.55 8.15
N VAL A 173 10.72 12.72 8.99
CA VAL A 173 9.90 11.57 8.60
C VAL A 173 8.51 11.79 9.17
N SER A 174 7.51 11.75 8.32
CA SER A 174 6.15 12.17 8.66
C SER A 174 5.15 11.10 8.26
N GLN A 175 4.07 10.96 9.01
CA GLN A 175 3.00 10.01 8.69
C GLN A 175 1.63 10.59 9.01
N LEU A 176 0.71 10.50 8.04
CA LEU A 176 -0.69 10.84 8.24
C LEU A 176 -1.40 9.77 9.06
N ASP A 177 -2.31 10.18 9.94
CA ASP A 177 -3.09 9.27 10.80
C ASP A 177 -3.98 8.31 9.99
N ALA A 178 -4.41 8.72 8.80
CA ALA A 178 -5.16 7.90 7.85
C ALA A 178 -4.74 8.20 6.41
N VAL A 179 -5.07 7.29 5.49
CA VAL A 179 -4.88 7.50 4.05
C VAL A 179 -5.98 8.43 3.55
N PRO A 180 -5.65 9.46 2.75
CA PRO A 180 -6.64 10.30 2.09
C PRO A 180 -7.62 9.48 1.23
N THR A 181 -8.87 9.92 1.15
CA THR A 181 -9.93 9.19 0.45
C THR A 181 -9.93 9.36 -1.06
N ASN A 182 -9.27 10.42 -1.54
CA ASN A 182 -9.23 10.79 -2.94
C ASN A 182 -7.80 11.20 -3.33
N ASP A 183 -7.50 11.10 -4.64
CA ASP A 183 -6.17 11.39 -5.18
C ASP A 183 -5.83 12.89 -5.11
N GLN A 184 -6.83 13.77 -5.08
CA GLN A 184 -6.64 15.21 -5.00
C GLN A 184 -6.07 15.66 -3.66
N ASP A 185 -6.52 15.04 -2.56
CA ASP A 185 -6.02 15.27 -1.20
C ASP A 185 -4.58 14.79 -1.07
N SER A 186 -4.26 13.63 -1.66
CA SER A 186 -2.87 13.13 -1.75
C SER A 186 -1.97 14.12 -2.50
N TYR A 187 -2.46 14.71 -3.59
CA TYR A 187 -1.74 15.74 -4.34
C TYR A 187 -1.53 17.03 -3.52
N LEU A 188 -2.54 17.49 -2.76
CA LEU A 188 -2.42 18.67 -1.90
C LEU A 188 -1.37 18.47 -0.80
N VAL A 189 -1.33 17.28 -0.18
CA VAL A 189 -0.29 16.94 0.80
C VAL A 189 1.09 16.97 0.12
N ALA A 190 1.21 16.40 -1.07
CA ALA A 190 2.45 16.41 -1.82
C ALA A 190 2.93 17.84 -2.17
N GLU A 191 2.00 18.73 -2.51
CA GLU A 191 2.27 20.14 -2.79
C GLU A 191 2.85 20.86 -1.58
N VAL A 192 2.31 20.61 -0.37
CA VAL A 192 2.86 21.14 0.89
C VAL A 192 4.32 20.71 1.05
N PHE A 193 4.62 19.41 0.97
CA PHE A 193 6.00 18.93 1.10
C PHE A 193 6.94 19.48 0.02
N SER A 194 6.48 19.57 -1.23
CA SER A 194 7.24 20.13 -2.34
C SER A 194 7.58 21.61 -2.11
N SER A 195 6.66 22.39 -1.53
CA SER A 195 6.86 23.81 -1.23
C SER A 195 7.96 24.07 -0.19
N HIS A 196 8.25 23.07 0.65
CA HIS A 196 9.33 23.09 1.66
C HIS A 196 10.65 22.51 1.13
N ALA A 197 10.67 21.87 -0.05
CA ALA A 197 11.86 21.28 -0.70
C ALA A 197 12.36 22.11 -1.89
N ARG A 198 12.66 23.40 -1.70
CA ARG A 198 12.93 24.34 -2.81
C ARG A 198 14.40 24.44 -3.23
N ARG A 199 15.34 23.98 -2.41
CA ARG A 199 16.79 24.13 -2.69
C ARG A 199 17.33 22.85 -3.31
N ALA A 200 18.44 22.97 -4.05
CA ALA A 200 19.12 21.83 -4.65
C ALA A 200 19.65 20.79 -3.64
N CYS A 201 19.73 21.15 -2.36
CA CYS A 201 20.10 20.26 -1.26
C CYS A 201 18.90 19.76 -0.44
N ASP A 202 17.68 19.99 -0.94
CA ASP A 202 16.45 19.56 -0.28
C ASP A 202 15.72 18.55 -1.19
N LEU A 203 14.99 17.60 -0.59
CA LEU A 203 14.18 16.64 -1.32
C LEU A 203 12.95 16.24 -0.49
N ALA A 204 11.77 16.37 -1.10
CA ALA A 204 10.54 15.76 -0.62
C ALA A 204 10.30 14.41 -1.30
N CYS A 205 9.92 13.40 -0.52
CA CYS A 205 9.66 12.06 -1.03
C CYS A 205 8.47 11.38 -0.35
N VAL A 206 7.84 10.47 -1.07
CA VAL A 206 6.92 9.48 -0.52
C VAL A 206 7.71 8.21 -0.18
N LEU A 207 7.60 7.78 1.08
CA LEU A 207 8.19 6.53 1.53
C LEU A 207 7.22 5.37 1.35
N LYS A 208 5.94 5.58 1.66
CA LYS A 208 4.80 4.64 1.54
C LYS A 208 3.49 5.45 1.49
N ASP A 209 2.38 4.83 1.12
CA ASP A 209 1.03 5.44 0.92
C ASP A 209 0.72 6.71 1.75
N ASN A 210 0.92 6.67 3.07
CA ASN A 210 0.66 7.82 3.97
C ASN A 210 1.90 8.34 4.71
N GLN A 211 3.09 7.95 4.27
CA GLN A 211 4.37 8.26 4.91
C GLN A 211 5.27 9.06 3.96
N PHE A 212 5.72 10.20 4.43
CA PHE A 212 6.53 11.15 3.69
C PHE A 212 7.88 11.35 4.39
N ALA A 213 8.88 11.77 3.64
CA ALA A 213 10.10 12.28 4.22
C ALA A 213 10.61 13.52 3.48
N LEU A 214 11.31 14.37 4.24
CA LEU A 214 11.91 15.60 3.76
C LEU A 214 13.37 15.62 4.19
N VAL A 215 14.27 15.52 3.21
CA VAL A 215 15.71 15.70 3.40
C VAL A 215 16.03 17.17 3.21
N LEU A 216 16.77 17.76 4.14
CA LEU A 216 17.09 19.18 4.14
C LEU A 216 18.58 19.38 4.37
N GLY A 217 19.26 20.01 3.42
CA GLY A 217 20.69 20.27 3.50
C GLY A 217 21.00 21.60 4.20
N GLN A 218 22.12 21.65 4.92
CA GLN A 218 22.62 22.85 5.62
C GLN A 218 21.61 23.43 6.62
N ILE A 219 20.92 22.56 7.37
CA ILE A 219 19.85 22.96 8.28
C ILE A 219 20.12 22.52 9.72
N SER A 220 19.84 23.41 10.68
CA SER A 220 19.94 23.11 12.11
C SER A 220 18.69 22.38 12.63
N ASN A 221 18.81 21.73 13.79
CA ASN A 221 17.67 21.08 14.43
C ASN A 221 16.53 22.07 14.79
N ILE A 222 16.86 23.31 15.16
CA ILE A 222 15.87 24.36 15.44
C ILE A 222 15.11 24.74 14.17
N SER A 223 15.80 24.84 13.04
CA SER A 223 15.18 25.15 11.76
C SER A 223 14.32 23.98 11.24
N CYS A 224 14.70 22.72 11.53
CA CYS A 224 13.84 21.57 11.27
C CYS A 224 12.51 21.65 12.04
N ASP A 225 12.55 22.09 13.31
CA ASP A 225 11.35 22.26 14.15
C ASP A 225 10.39 23.29 13.57
N MET A 226 10.92 24.41 13.05
CA MET A 226 10.14 25.44 12.38
C MET A 226 9.45 24.88 11.12
N ILE A 227 10.19 24.20 10.25
CA ILE A 227 9.63 23.60 9.03
C ILE A 227 8.61 22.51 9.36
N ALA A 228 8.88 21.67 10.36
CA ALA A 228 7.93 20.67 10.82
C ALA A 228 6.63 21.30 11.32
N SER A 229 6.73 22.41 12.05
CA SER A 229 5.58 23.16 12.55
C SER A 229 4.78 23.80 11.41
N ASP A 230 5.46 24.37 10.42
CA ASP A 230 4.81 24.95 9.24
C ASP A 230 4.05 23.87 8.44
N ILE A 231 4.69 22.74 8.15
CA ILE A 231 4.06 21.60 7.47
C ILE A 231 2.83 21.09 8.25
N TYR A 232 2.96 20.95 9.58
CA TYR A 232 1.85 20.52 10.43
C TYR A 232 0.66 21.48 10.32
N ASN A 233 0.90 22.78 10.44
CA ASN A 233 -0.15 23.79 10.36
C ASN A 233 -0.80 23.85 8.98
N GLU A 234 -0.01 23.80 7.90
CA GLU A 234 -0.52 23.78 6.52
C GLU A 234 -1.41 22.56 6.27
N ILE A 235 -0.99 21.37 6.69
CA ILE A 235 -1.80 20.14 6.54
C ILE A 235 -3.08 20.21 7.39
N SER A 236 -3.02 20.73 8.62
CA SER A 236 -4.21 20.93 9.44
C SER A 236 -5.21 21.91 8.79
N LEU A 237 -4.74 22.93 8.06
CA LEU A 237 -5.58 23.90 7.36
C LEU A 237 -6.29 23.32 6.13
N LEU A 238 -5.73 22.27 5.52
CA LEU A 238 -6.36 21.58 4.38
C LEU A 238 -7.66 20.85 4.78
N ASN A 239 -7.89 20.61 6.08
CA ASN A 239 -9.09 19.94 6.61
C ASN A 239 -9.41 18.60 5.91
N LEU A 240 -8.38 17.82 5.64
CA LEU A 240 -8.46 16.52 4.96
C LEU A 240 -9.33 15.54 5.75
N GLN A 241 -10.12 14.72 5.06
CA GLN A 241 -11.01 13.74 5.67
C GLN A 241 -10.64 12.30 5.28
N GLY A 242 -10.58 11.42 6.26
CA GLY A 242 -10.45 9.98 6.07
C GLY A 242 -11.77 9.32 5.69
N HIS A 243 -11.72 8.04 5.31
CA HIS A 243 -12.94 7.28 4.92
C HIS A 243 -14.00 7.22 6.03
N ASP A 244 -13.57 7.32 7.29
CA ASP A 244 -14.43 7.29 8.46
C ASP A 244 -14.99 8.67 8.85
N GLY A 245 -14.71 9.71 8.05
CA GLY A 245 -15.08 11.11 8.33
C GLY A 245 -14.24 11.78 9.42
N SER A 246 -13.20 11.11 9.91
CA SER A 246 -12.22 11.68 10.84
C SER A 246 -11.30 12.67 10.11
N GLN A 247 -10.93 13.75 10.80
CA GLN A 247 -9.93 14.69 10.30
C GLN A 247 -8.56 14.02 10.28
N ILE A 248 -7.89 14.08 9.13
CA ILE A 248 -6.53 13.56 8.98
C ILE A 248 -5.56 14.60 9.55
N ASN A 249 -4.75 14.16 10.51
CA ASN A 249 -3.61 14.93 11.01
C ASN A 249 -2.30 14.22 10.64
N ILE A 250 -1.18 14.92 10.82
CA ILE A 250 0.15 14.42 10.55
C ILE A 250 0.98 14.33 11.84
N ASN A 251 1.71 13.23 11.99
CA ASN A 251 2.76 13.12 13.00
C ASN A 251 4.11 13.31 12.31
N ILE A 252 5.01 14.06 12.92
CA ILE A 252 6.32 14.40 12.35
C ILE A 252 7.41 14.07 13.36
N GLY A 253 8.33 13.20 12.96
CA GLY A 253 9.58 12.96 13.65
C GLY A 253 10.72 13.62 12.90
N PHE A 254 11.58 14.36 13.58
CA PHE A 254 12.71 14.99 12.93
C PHE A 254 14.02 14.89 13.71
N SER A 255 15.11 15.06 12.98
CA SER A 255 16.45 15.09 13.54
C SER A 255 17.38 15.86 12.61
N SER A 256 18.44 16.44 13.17
CA SER A 256 19.50 17.09 12.40
C SER A 256 20.84 16.82 13.05
N THR A 257 21.87 16.60 12.22
CA THR A 257 23.23 16.36 12.67
C THR A 257 24.25 16.91 11.69
N THR A 258 25.48 17.12 12.15
CA THR A 258 26.64 17.39 11.28
C THR A 258 27.45 16.11 11.17
N PRO A 259 27.39 15.38 10.03
CA PRO A 259 28.04 14.08 9.90
C PRO A 259 29.56 14.16 10.06
N THR A 260 30.14 13.18 10.74
CA THR A 260 31.59 12.98 10.87
C THR A 260 32.02 11.66 10.23
N LEU A 261 33.33 11.42 10.13
CA LEU A 261 33.90 10.22 9.48
C LEU A 261 33.55 8.90 10.17
N ILE A 262 33.15 8.94 11.44
CA ILE A 262 32.74 7.76 12.21
C ILE A 262 31.22 7.56 12.18
N ASP A 263 30.48 8.47 11.53
CA ASP A 263 29.03 8.44 11.52
C ASP A 263 28.48 7.70 10.29
N HIS A 264 27.37 6.99 10.47
CA HIS A 264 26.60 6.33 9.42
C HIS A 264 25.28 7.05 9.19
N SER A 265 24.87 7.17 7.93
CA SER A 265 23.61 7.82 7.52
C SER A 265 22.37 7.17 8.15
N ASP A 266 22.43 5.88 8.45
CA ASP A 266 21.42 5.14 9.22
C ASP A 266 21.09 5.78 10.58
N MET A 267 22.05 6.43 11.24
CA MET A 267 21.82 7.01 12.57
C MET A 267 20.81 8.15 12.56
N LEU A 268 20.92 9.03 11.56
CA LEU A 268 19.99 10.14 11.41
C LEU A 268 18.60 9.64 10.99
N PHE A 269 18.54 8.62 10.12
CA PHE A 269 17.29 7.98 9.72
C PHE A 269 16.59 7.32 10.91
N ASN A 270 17.33 6.55 11.70
CA ASN A 270 16.80 5.91 12.91
C ASN A 270 16.34 6.95 13.93
N ALA A 271 17.07 8.05 14.12
CA ALA A 271 16.68 9.10 15.04
C ALA A 271 15.36 9.77 14.63
N ALA A 272 15.23 10.16 13.37
CA ALA A 272 13.98 10.75 12.86
C ALA A 272 12.80 9.76 12.94
N THR A 273 13.03 8.47 12.69
CA THR A 273 12.01 7.42 12.81
C THR A 273 11.59 7.19 14.26
N MET A 274 12.54 7.13 15.20
CA MET A 274 12.25 7.03 16.63
C MET A 274 11.48 8.25 17.14
N ALA A 275 11.78 9.43 16.61
CA ALA A 275 11.00 10.63 16.89
C ALA A 275 9.56 10.47 16.34
N LEU A 276 9.39 9.96 15.12
CA LEU A 276 8.05 9.76 14.56
C LEU A 276 7.23 8.79 15.41
N ASP A 277 7.82 7.69 15.86
CA ASP A 277 7.13 6.72 16.71
C ASP A 277 6.73 7.34 18.06
N LYS A 278 7.60 8.16 18.66
CA LYS A 278 7.25 8.94 19.85
C LYS A 278 6.09 9.90 19.58
N ALA A 279 6.11 10.62 18.45
CA ALA A 279 5.05 11.55 18.06
C ALA A 279 3.69 10.85 17.91
N LYS A 280 3.66 9.66 17.30
CA LYS A 280 2.42 8.87 17.17
C LYS A 280 1.82 8.45 18.50
N THR A 281 2.67 8.11 19.47
CA THR A 281 2.24 7.65 20.80
C THR A 281 1.99 8.80 21.80
N SER A 282 2.43 10.01 21.47
CA SER A 282 2.36 11.17 22.35
C SER A 282 0.97 11.81 22.34
N THR A 283 0.47 12.16 23.53
CA THR A 283 -0.75 12.96 23.70
C THR A 283 -0.45 14.46 23.76
N GLU A 284 0.82 14.85 23.92
CA GLU A 284 1.22 16.25 24.15
C GLU A 284 1.66 16.95 22.87
N SER A 285 2.38 16.26 21.98
CA SER A 285 2.89 16.84 20.74
C SER A 285 2.91 15.82 19.61
N LYS A 286 2.40 16.26 18.45
CA LYS A 286 2.43 15.54 17.17
C LYS A 286 3.73 15.75 16.41
N ILE A 287 4.60 16.63 16.90
CA ILE A 287 5.92 16.90 16.36
C ILE A 287 6.93 16.58 17.45
N THR A 288 7.89 15.70 17.18
CA THR A 288 8.97 15.44 18.14
C THR A 288 10.32 15.36 17.45
N SER A 289 11.36 15.62 18.23
CA SER A 289 12.74 15.46 17.78
C SER A 289 13.46 14.37 18.56
N HIS A 290 14.45 13.77 17.92
CA HIS A 290 15.39 12.88 18.61
C HIS A 290 16.82 13.18 18.17
N CYS A 291 17.73 13.23 19.14
CA CYS A 291 19.15 13.40 18.86
C CYS A 291 19.69 12.08 18.28
N PRO A 292 20.41 12.11 17.14
CA PRO A 292 21.03 10.91 16.61
C PRO A 292 22.13 10.47 17.57
N THR A 293 21.87 9.38 18.26
CA THR A 293 22.84 8.73 19.14
C THR A 293 23.52 7.60 18.36
N ILE A 294 24.82 7.43 18.54
CA ILE A 294 25.54 6.26 18.02
C ILE A 294 25.02 5.02 18.72
N VAL A 295 24.03 4.36 18.11
CA VAL A 295 23.67 2.99 18.47
C VAL A 295 24.57 2.10 17.63
N PHE A 296 25.66 1.62 18.22
CA PHE A 296 26.38 0.49 17.66
C PHE A 296 25.36 -0.65 17.52
N LYS A 297 25.01 -1.03 16.29
CA LYS A 297 24.39 -2.33 16.06
C LYS A 297 25.38 -3.35 16.62
N PRO A 298 25.02 -4.19 17.60
CA PRO A 298 25.88 -5.31 17.96
C PRO A 298 26.11 -6.10 16.67
N GLU A 299 27.37 -6.21 16.31
CA GLU A 299 27.83 -6.85 15.10
C GLU A 299 27.19 -8.23 14.95
N GLN A 300 26.51 -8.48 13.83
CA GLN A 300 26.34 -9.83 13.29
C GLN A 300 27.67 -10.38 12.72
N PHE A 301 28.81 -10.03 13.34
CA PHE A 301 30.07 -10.77 13.21
C PHE A 301 30.06 -11.94 14.19
N ALA A 302 29.16 -12.87 13.91
CA ALA A 302 29.33 -14.28 14.23
C ALA A 302 28.74 -15.08 13.06
N LYS A 303 29.45 -15.07 11.93
CA LYS A 303 29.40 -16.21 11.01
C LYS A 303 30.32 -17.28 11.58
N GLY A 304 29.76 -18.47 11.82
CA GLY A 304 30.46 -19.68 12.23
C GLY A 304 29.45 -20.81 12.36
#